data_AF-A0A918MRW3-F1
#
_entry.id   AF-A0A918MRW3-F1
#
_cell.length_a   1.000
_cell.length_b   1.000
_cell.length_c   1.000
_cell.angle_alpha   90.00
_cell.angle_beta   90.00
_cell.angle_gamma   90.00
#
_symmetry.space_group_name_H-M   'P 1'
#
loop_
_entity.id
_entity.type
_entity.pdbx_description
1 polymer ?
#
loop_
_entity_poly.entity_id
_entity_poly.type
_entity_poly.pdbx_seq_one_letter_code
_entity_poly.pdbx_strand_id
1 'polypeptide(L)'
;MTEYVFSDRQPLDGSSTISFFVNNPKPDVSVTRTFDSEDQAVNWLMENRDFKKMLFSNVFPSANSVKYQCGVKEPITIPNKMPGDIDILLYEQGKEQNAVGIECKIVKTESLENQPPKINKITSVQKKGTIQANGYTEIGFNRVYLLIILLDDGRHYKNPNVMFRTTPFKWLKELYGFDWQTRMSDDIGIIYVHINQFTTNHINQTKGLGLRVEREAIPILQPEELTDKIKKLDS
;
A
#
# COMPACT_ATOMS: atom_id res chain seq x y z
N MET A 1 -3.92 7.86 -13.11
CA MET A 1 -4.42 6.64 -13.80
C MET A 1 -4.28 5.49 -12.81
N THR A 2 -5.20 4.52 -12.76
CA THR A 2 -5.02 3.35 -11.89
C THR A 2 -4.34 2.23 -12.65
N GLU A 3 -3.26 1.69 -12.09
CA GLU A 3 -2.57 0.52 -12.62
C GLU A 3 -3.09 -0.73 -11.91
N TYR A 4 -3.31 -1.83 -12.65
CA TYR A 4 -3.78 -3.10 -12.11
C TYR A 4 -2.99 -4.28 -12.68
N VAL A 5 -2.67 -5.23 -11.81
CA VAL A 5 -2.08 -6.52 -12.15
C VAL A 5 -2.89 -7.62 -11.46
N PHE A 6 -3.37 -8.57 -12.25
CA PHE A 6 -3.98 -9.81 -11.76
C PHE A 6 -2.98 -10.94 -11.96
N SER A 7 -2.70 -11.69 -10.91
CA SER A 7 -1.74 -12.79 -10.96
C SER A 7 -2.36 -14.06 -10.39
N ASP A 8 -1.98 -15.18 -11.00
CA ASP A 8 -2.31 -16.51 -10.53
C ASP A 8 -1.09 -17.41 -10.71
N ARG A 9 -0.62 -18.00 -9.62
CA ARG A 9 0.57 -18.85 -9.57
C ARG A 9 0.14 -20.29 -9.37
N GLN A 10 0.37 -21.11 -10.37
CA GLN A 10 0.06 -22.53 -10.34
C GLN A 10 1.32 -23.37 -10.62
N PRO A 11 1.51 -24.50 -9.92
CA PRO A 11 2.57 -25.44 -10.26
C PRO A 11 2.27 -26.07 -11.63
N LEU A 12 3.32 -26.27 -12.44
CA LEU A 12 3.21 -27.08 -13.65
C LEU A 12 3.33 -28.55 -13.25
N ASP A 13 2.22 -29.28 -13.34
CA ASP A 13 2.11 -30.69 -12.93
C ASP A 13 2.15 -31.69 -14.10
N GLY A 14 2.39 -31.20 -15.33
CA GLY A 14 2.38 -32.02 -16.53
C GLY A 14 0.98 -32.28 -17.13
N SER A 15 -0.06 -31.63 -16.59
CA SER A 15 -1.40 -31.65 -17.19
C SER A 15 -1.43 -30.98 -18.58
N SER A 16 -2.35 -31.45 -19.43
CA SER A 16 -2.56 -30.88 -20.78
C SER A 16 -3.32 -29.55 -20.77
N THR A 17 -3.92 -29.18 -19.63
CA THR A 17 -4.80 -28.02 -19.50
C THR A 17 -4.58 -27.36 -18.15
N ILE A 18 -4.33 -26.05 -18.15
CA ILE A 18 -4.19 -25.21 -16.94
C ILE A 18 -5.36 -24.25 -16.89
N SER A 19 -6.05 -24.18 -15.75
CA SER A 19 -7.21 -23.30 -15.54
C SER A 19 -6.86 -22.18 -14.57
N PHE A 20 -6.95 -20.93 -15.01
CA PHE A 20 -6.62 -19.77 -14.18
C PHE A 20 -7.81 -19.27 -13.36
N PHE A 21 -7.51 -18.67 -12.21
CA PHE A 21 -8.46 -18.00 -11.32
C PHE A 21 -9.59 -18.90 -10.81
N VAL A 22 -9.29 -20.19 -10.66
CA VAL A 22 -10.22 -21.19 -10.13
C VAL A 22 -10.35 -21.06 -8.61
N ASN A 23 -11.52 -21.41 -8.08
CA ASN A 23 -11.75 -21.46 -6.64
C ASN A 23 -11.35 -22.84 -6.09
N ASN A 24 -10.49 -22.87 -5.07
CA ASN A 24 -10.30 -24.03 -4.22
C ASN A 24 -11.63 -24.48 -3.56
N PRO A 25 -11.91 -25.81 -3.47
CA PRO A 25 -13.08 -26.36 -2.81
C PRO A 25 -13.18 -25.98 -1.32
N LYS A 26 -12.03 -25.88 -0.65
CA LYS A 26 -11.91 -25.37 0.71
C LYS A 26 -11.26 -23.98 0.64
N PRO A 27 -11.94 -22.92 1.06
CA PRO A 27 -11.35 -21.58 1.05
C PRO A 27 -10.17 -21.47 2.00
N ASP A 28 -9.12 -20.79 1.53
CA ASP A 28 -7.97 -20.41 2.35
C ASP A 28 -8.31 -19.28 3.32
N VAL A 29 -7.33 -18.86 4.12
CA VAL A 29 -7.43 -17.68 4.98
C VAL A 29 -7.77 -16.41 4.17
N SER A 30 -8.58 -15.54 4.77
CA SER A 30 -8.91 -14.22 4.22
C SER A 30 -7.69 -13.32 4.19
N VAL A 31 -7.54 -12.50 3.15
CA VAL A 31 -6.53 -11.44 3.08
C VAL A 31 -6.65 -10.47 4.26
N THR A 32 -7.86 -10.23 4.76
CA THR A 32 -8.09 -9.39 5.94
C THR A 32 -7.55 -9.99 7.24
N ARG A 33 -7.22 -11.29 7.25
CA ARG A 33 -6.70 -12.05 8.41
C ARG A 33 -5.34 -12.69 8.12
N THR A 34 -4.75 -12.46 6.95
CA THR A 34 -3.48 -13.07 6.54
C THR A 34 -2.29 -12.43 7.26
N PHE A 35 -2.37 -11.13 7.55
CA PHE A 35 -1.30 -10.36 8.19
C PHE A 35 -1.66 -10.05 9.64
N ASP A 36 -0.74 -10.36 10.55
CA ASP A 36 -0.88 -10.10 11.99
C ASP A 36 -0.63 -8.63 12.33
N SER A 37 0.20 -7.94 11.54
CA SER A 37 0.55 -6.53 11.71
C SER A 37 0.51 -5.72 10.41
N GLU A 38 0.60 -4.40 10.54
CA GLU A 38 0.72 -3.48 9.39
C GLU A 38 2.06 -3.68 8.67
N ASP A 39 3.16 -3.76 9.43
CA ASP A 39 4.51 -4.01 8.92
C ASP A 39 4.60 -5.29 8.09
N GLN A 40 3.93 -6.37 8.51
CA GLN A 40 3.91 -7.61 7.73
C GLN A 40 3.26 -7.42 6.36
N ALA A 41 2.16 -6.66 6.28
CA ALA A 41 1.50 -6.37 5.01
C ALA A 41 2.36 -5.45 4.13
N VAL A 42 3.02 -4.45 4.72
CA VAL A 42 3.94 -3.53 4.03
C VAL A 42 5.13 -4.29 3.46
N ASN A 43 5.78 -5.14 4.26
CA ASN A 43 6.90 -5.97 3.82
C ASN A 43 6.49 -6.91 2.69
N TRP A 44 5.37 -7.62 2.85
CA TRP A 44 4.83 -8.48 1.80
C TRP A 44 4.59 -7.74 0.47
N LEU A 45 4.09 -6.51 0.57
CA LEU A 45 3.81 -5.65 -0.58
C LEU A 45 5.12 -5.19 -1.25
N MET A 46 6.13 -4.79 -0.48
CA MET A 46 7.45 -4.37 -0.97
C MET A 46 8.32 -5.54 -1.47
N GLU A 47 8.04 -6.78 -1.07
CA GLU A 47 8.63 -7.98 -1.66
C GLU A 47 8.03 -8.28 -3.05
N ASN A 48 6.81 -7.79 -3.33
CA ASN A 48 6.17 -7.99 -4.61
C ASN A 48 6.82 -7.14 -5.73
N ARG A 49 7.32 -7.82 -6.77
CA ARG A 49 7.99 -7.16 -7.90
C ARG A 49 7.08 -6.22 -8.68
N ASP A 50 5.84 -6.62 -8.94
CA ASP A 50 4.88 -5.82 -9.71
C ASP A 50 4.51 -4.56 -8.93
N PHE A 51 4.28 -4.70 -7.62
CA PHE A 51 4.05 -3.56 -6.75
C PHE A 51 5.21 -2.57 -6.75
N LYS A 52 6.44 -3.05 -6.51
CA LYS A 52 7.63 -2.19 -6.52
C LYS A 52 7.76 -1.44 -7.83
N LYS A 53 7.54 -2.13 -8.95
CA LYS A 53 7.59 -1.51 -10.27
C LYS A 53 6.57 -0.37 -10.37
N MET A 54 5.30 -0.63 -10.03
CA MET A 54 4.24 0.40 -10.07
C MET A 54 4.54 1.57 -9.13
N LEU A 55 4.94 1.30 -7.88
CA LEU A 55 5.24 2.35 -6.92
C LEU A 55 6.43 3.20 -7.39
N PHE A 56 7.52 2.57 -7.82
CA PHE A 56 8.74 3.28 -8.21
C PHE A 56 8.55 4.07 -9.49
N SER A 57 7.80 3.57 -10.47
CA SER A 57 7.52 4.32 -11.71
C SER A 57 6.65 5.54 -11.47
N ASN A 58 5.77 5.51 -10.46
CA ASN A 58 4.96 6.68 -10.10
C ASN A 58 5.76 7.68 -9.27
N VAL A 59 6.52 7.21 -8.26
CA VAL A 59 7.26 8.11 -7.35
C VAL A 59 8.56 8.64 -7.97
N PHE A 60 9.22 7.86 -8.81
CA PHE A 60 10.49 8.19 -9.46
C PHE A 60 10.49 7.77 -10.95
N PRO A 61 9.69 8.41 -11.81
CA PRO A 61 9.50 8.00 -13.21
C PRO A 61 10.79 7.95 -14.04
N SER A 62 11.79 8.75 -13.68
CA SER A 62 13.06 8.86 -14.39
C SER A 62 14.23 8.16 -13.70
N ALA A 63 14.01 7.49 -12.56
CA ALA A 63 15.10 6.86 -11.81
C ALA A 63 15.46 5.49 -12.39
N ASN A 64 16.76 5.23 -12.50
CA ASN A 64 17.27 3.93 -12.95
C ASN A 64 17.42 2.92 -11.81
N SER A 65 17.63 3.40 -10.58
CA SER A 65 17.86 2.57 -9.39
C SER A 65 17.22 3.24 -8.18
N VAL A 66 16.16 2.62 -7.67
CA VAL A 66 15.47 3.06 -6.44
C VAL A 66 15.82 2.10 -5.32
N LYS A 67 16.31 2.65 -4.21
CA LYS A 67 16.52 1.96 -2.94
C LYS A 67 15.27 2.08 -2.09
N TYR A 68 15.02 1.06 -1.27
CA TYR A 68 13.95 1.10 -0.29
C TYR A 68 14.35 0.40 1.00
N GLN A 69 13.79 0.87 2.11
CA GLN A 69 13.85 0.22 3.41
C GLN A 69 12.48 0.33 4.08
N CYS A 70 12.09 -0.69 4.85
CA CYS A 70 10.79 -0.72 5.56
C CYS A 70 11.01 -0.69 7.06
N GLY A 71 10.11 -0.02 7.80
CA GLY A 71 10.16 0.06 9.26
C GLY A 71 11.43 0.73 9.79
N VAL A 72 11.89 1.80 9.15
CA VAL A 72 13.12 2.52 9.54
C VAL A 72 12.89 3.29 10.84
N LYS A 73 13.81 3.16 11.79
CA LYS A 73 13.71 3.77 13.12
C LYS A 73 14.79 4.85 13.29
N GLU A 74 15.56 4.74 14.36
CA GLU A 74 16.75 5.52 14.60
C GLU A 74 17.79 5.31 13.47
N PRO A 75 18.58 6.34 13.10
CA PRO A 75 18.67 7.66 13.73
C PRO A 75 17.68 8.71 13.16
N ILE A 76 16.77 8.31 12.26
CA ILE A 76 15.82 9.23 11.62
C ILE A 76 14.69 9.59 12.59
N THR A 77 14.17 8.59 13.30
CA THR A 77 13.07 8.76 14.24
C THR A 77 13.60 8.83 15.68
N ILE A 78 12.76 9.32 16.59
CA ILE A 78 13.07 9.39 18.03
C ILE A 78 12.23 8.32 18.74
N PRO A 79 12.82 7.41 19.52
CA PRO A 79 12.08 6.37 20.24
C PRO A 79 10.96 6.96 21.09
N ASN A 80 9.79 6.30 21.06
CA ASN A 80 8.59 6.69 21.80
C ASN A 80 8.04 8.09 21.46
N LYS A 81 8.42 8.67 20.31
CA LYS A 81 7.89 9.94 19.82
C LYS A 81 7.18 9.74 18.47
N MET A 82 6.11 10.50 18.26
CA MET A 82 5.47 10.63 16.94
C MET A 82 6.47 11.27 15.95
N PRO A 83 6.41 10.92 14.65
CA PRO A 83 5.40 10.09 13.99
C PRO A 83 5.53 8.57 14.16
N GLY A 84 6.55 8.09 14.86
CA GLY A 84 6.86 6.66 14.98
C GLY A 84 7.88 6.22 13.94
N ASP A 85 7.87 4.92 13.62
CA ASP A 85 8.74 4.32 12.61
C ASP A 85 8.37 4.83 11.21
N ILE A 86 9.34 4.83 10.28
CA ILE A 86 9.12 5.13 8.87
C ILE A 86 8.71 3.84 8.15
N ASP A 87 7.44 3.71 7.77
CA ASP A 87 6.92 2.46 7.20
C ASP A 87 7.64 2.08 5.91
N ILE A 88 7.84 3.05 4.99
CA ILE A 88 8.67 2.88 3.80
C ILE A 88 9.51 4.14 3.57
N LEU A 89 10.83 3.96 3.48
CA LEU A 89 11.79 4.96 3.00
C LEU A 89 12.18 4.62 1.56
N LEU A 90 12.10 5.57 0.64
CA LEU A 90 12.56 5.42 -0.75
C LEU A 90 13.52 6.54 -1.16
N TYR A 91 14.51 6.23 -2.00
CA TYR A 91 15.34 7.24 -2.67
C TYR A 91 16.01 6.67 -3.91
N GLU A 92 16.37 7.54 -4.85
CA GLU A 92 17.24 7.17 -5.96
C GLU A 92 18.69 7.08 -5.46
N GLN A 93 19.41 6.03 -5.87
CA GLN A 93 20.80 5.82 -5.46
C GLN A 93 21.68 7.02 -5.83
N GLY A 94 22.38 7.58 -4.84
CA GLY A 94 23.21 8.79 -5.00
C GLY A 94 22.43 10.11 -5.01
N LYS A 95 21.12 10.07 -4.72
CA LYS A 95 20.26 11.25 -4.57
C LYS A 95 19.46 11.17 -3.27
N GLU A 96 20.12 10.83 -2.17
CA GLU A 96 19.50 10.67 -0.85
C GLU A 96 18.83 11.96 -0.36
N GLN A 97 19.24 13.14 -0.86
CA GLN A 97 18.60 14.44 -0.60
C GLN A 97 17.17 14.56 -1.16
N ASN A 98 16.75 13.62 -2.01
CA ASN A 98 15.41 13.56 -2.59
C ASN A 98 14.60 12.39 -2.02
N ALA A 99 14.87 12.00 -0.75
CA ALA A 99 14.23 10.85 -0.15
C ALA A 99 12.74 11.08 0.10
N VAL A 100 12.00 9.98 0.03
CA VAL A 100 10.56 9.93 0.16
C VAL A 100 10.21 9.08 1.37
N GLY A 101 9.53 9.68 2.33
CA GLY A 101 8.91 8.97 3.44
C GLY A 101 7.47 8.61 3.10
N ILE A 102 7.08 7.35 3.29
CA ILE A 102 5.71 6.91 3.06
C ILE A 102 5.17 6.29 4.35
N GLU A 103 4.11 6.89 4.87
CA GLU A 103 3.32 6.34 5.98
C GLU A 103 2.25 5.42 5.38
N CYS A 104 2.13 4.20 5.88
CA CYS A 104 1.18 3.19 5.42
C CYS A 104 0.02 3.06 6.40
N LYS A 105 -1.20 2.87 5.89
CA LYS A 105 -2.37 2.54 6.72
C LYS A 105 -3.27 1.52 6.06
N ILE A 106 -3.68 0.51 6.82
CA ILE A 106 -4.54 -0.56 6.32
C ILE A 106 -6.02 -0.27 6.54
N VAL A 107 -6.82 -0.42 5.49
CA VAL A 107 -8.28 -0.61 5.53
C VAL A 107 -8.61 -2.04 5.16
N LYS A 108 -9.51 -2.69 5.90
CA LYS A 108 -9.92 -4.08 5.65
C LYS A 108 -11.37 -4.12 5.21
N THR A 109 -11.64 -4.77 4.08
CA THR A 109 -12.99 -4.98 3.56
C THR A 109 -13.30 -6.45 3.35
N GLU A 110 -14.51 -6.84 3.72
CA GLU A 110 -15.04 -8.18 3.50
C GLU A 110 -16.40 -8.04 2.83
N SER A 111 -16.47 -8.42 1.55
CA SER A 111 -17.70 -8.41 0.78
C SER A 111 -18.42 -9.73 0.89
N LEU A 112 -19.72 -9.67 1.16
CA LEU A 112 -20.58 -10.82 1.42
C LEU A 112 -21.79 -10.78 0.45
N GLU A 113 -22.36 -11.94 0.14
CA GLU A 113 -23.54 -11.99 -0.76
C GLU A 113 -24.73 -11.27 -0.12
N ASN A 114 -25.44 -10.48 -0.92
CA ASN A 114 -26.72 -9.84 -0.57
C ASN A 114 -26.71 -8.94 0.67
N GLN A 115 -25.56 -8.47 1.13
CA GLN A 115 -25.47 -7.56 2.27
C GLN A 115 -24.36 -6.50 2.11
N PRO A 116 -24.42 -5.39 2.87
CA PRO A 116 -23.34 -4.43 2.90
C PRO A 116 -22.00 -5.09 3.30
N PRO A 117 -20.87 -4.69 2.69
CA PRO A 117 -19.56 -5.17 3.06
C PRO A 117 -19.21 -4.70 4.46
N LYS A 118 -18.44 -5.51 5.19
CA LYS A 118 -17.84 -5.09 6.46
C LYS A 118 -16.57 -4.30 6.14
N ILE A 119 -16.48 -3.06 6.62
CA ILE A 119 -15.31 -2.20 6.42
C ILE A 119 -14.76 -1.76 7.77
N ASN A 120 -13.46 -1.93 7.98
CA ASN A 120 -12.80 -1.61 9.25
C ASN A 120 -11.59 -0.70 9.02
N LYS A 121 -11.19 0.02 10.08
CA LYS A 121 -10.01 0.89 10.16
C LYS A 121 -10.05 2.21 9.37
N ILE A 122 -11.14 2.57 8.70
CA ILE A 122 -11.28 3.88 8.02
C ILE A 122 -10.94 5.05 8.96
N THR A 123 -11.54 5.09 10.14
CA THR A 123 -11.29 6.16 11.13
C THR A 123 -9.83 6.20 11.59
N SER A 124 -9.14 5.05 11.62
CA SER A 124 -7.71 5.00 11.96
C SER A 124 -6.87 5.67 10.88
N VAL A 125 -7.18 5.47 9.61
CA VAL A 125 -6.50 6.14 8.49
C VAL A 125 -6.71 7.65 8.58
N GLN A 126 -7.96 8.08 8.72
CA GLN A 126 -8.35 9.49 8.74
C GLN A 126 -7.74 10.27 9.92
N LYS A 127 -7.56 9.62 11.08
CA LYS A 127 -7.01 10.26 12.29
C LYS A 127 -5.52 10.02 12.48
N LYS A 128 -5.07 8.76 12.54
CA LYS A 128 -3.67 8.45 12.85
C LYS A 128 -2.78 8.63 11.63
N GLY A 129 -3.23 8.16 10.46
CA GLY A 129 -2.48 8.29 9.21
C GLY A 129 -2.15 9.74 8.86
N THR A 130 -3.11 10.64 9.02
CA THR A 130 -2.90 12.08 8.77
C THR A 130 -1.89 12.70 9.74
N ILE A 131 -1.98 12.40 11.04
CA ILE A 131 -1.02 12.89 12.04
C ILE A 131 0.39 12.37 11.75
N GLN A 132 0.54 11.08 11.44
CA GLN A 132 1.85 10.48 11.19
C GLN A 132 2.47 11.01 9.89
N ALA A 133 1.69 11.13 8.82
CA ALA A 133 2.15 11.71 7.57
C ALA A 133 2.59 13.17 7.73
N ASN A 134 1.83 13.99 8.47
CA ASN A 134 2.29 15.36 8.79
C ASN A 134 3.60 15.34 9.59
N GLY A 135 3.77 14.41 10.53
CA GLY A 135 5.03 14.27 11.27
C GLY A 135 6.22 13.87 10.39
N TYR A 136 6.01 13.14 9.29
CA TYR A 136 7.07 12.86 8.31
C TYR A 136 7.50 14.15 7.59
N THR A 137 6.56 15.06 7.33
CA THR A 137 6.89 16.40 6.79
C THR A 137 7.71 17.20 7.79
N GLU A 138 7.41 17.10 9.10
CA GLU A 138 8.20 17.74 10.16
C GLU A 138 9.62 17.15 10.30
N ILE A 139 9.80 15.86 10.02
CA ILE A 139 11.14 15.24 9.91
C ILE A 139 11.93 15.85 8.74
N GLY A 140 11.24 16.28 7.69
CA GLY A 140 11.83 17.01 6.57
C GLY A 140 12.15 16.17 5.34
N PHE A 141 11.45 15.04 5.11
CA PHE A 141 11.58 14.30 3.86
C PHE A 141 11.29 15.20 2.65
N ASN A 142 12.02 15.00 1.54
CA ASN A 142 11.79 15.77 0.31
C ASN A 142 10.35 15.63 -0.20
N ARG A 143 9.79 14.42 -0.17
CA ARG A 143 8.36 14.19 -0.42
C ARG A 143 7.80 13.23 0.61
N VAL A 144 6.53 13.40 0.93
CA VAL A 144 5.82 12.54 1.86
C VAL A 144 4.55 12.01 1.22
N TYR A 145 4.26 10.73 1.40
CA TYR A 145 3.00 10.13 0.99
C TYR A 145 2.30 9.45 2.15
N LEU A 146 0.97 9.55 2.17
CA LEU A 146 0.10 8.61 2.88
C LEU A 146 -0.35 7.51 1.91
N LEU A 147 0.08 6.28 2.15
CA LEU A 147 -0.27 5.10 1.36
C LEU A 147 -1.33 4.28 2.08
N ILE A 148 -2.51 4.18 1.47
CA ILE A 148 -3.67 3.51 2.02
C ILE A 148 -3.82 2.15 1.36
N ILE A 149 -3.58 1.09 2.13
CA ILE A 149 -3.66 -0.30 1.69
C ILE A 149 -5.06 -0.84 1.98
N LEU A 150 -5.85 -1.04 0.93
CA LEU A 150 -7.12 -1.72 0.99
C LEU A 150 -6.92 -3.23 0.82
N LEU A 151 -7.06 -3.98 1.92
CA LEU A 151 -7.15 -5.43 1.92
C LEU A 151 -8.60 -5.85 1.68
N ASP A 152 -8.90 -6.29 0.47
CA ASP A 152 -10.25 -6.58 0.00
C ASP A 152 -10.48 -8.08 -0.16
N ASP A 153 -11.26 -8.65 0.76
CA ASP A 153 -11.81 -10.00 0.63
C ASP A 153 -13.10 -9.93 -0.18
N GLY A 154 -12.95 -10.06 -1.51
CA GLY A 154 -14.04 -10.08 -2.47
C GLY A 154 -14.63 -11.47 -2.70
N ARG A 155 -14.10 -12.52 -2.09
CA ARG A 155 -14.33 -13.92 -2.50
C ARG A 155 -15.80 -14.33 -2.51
N HIS A 156 -16.57 -13.80 -1.57
CA HIS A 156 -17.97 -14.12 -1.42
C HIS A 156 -18.89 -13.21 -2.26
N TYR A 157 -18.36 -12.21 -2.98
CA TYR A 157 -19.20 -11.28 -3.71
C TYR A 157 -19.44 -11.71 -5.16
N LYS A 158 -20.55 -12.41 -5.40
CA LYS A 158 -20.94 -12.90 -6.73
C LYS A 158 -21.87 -11.91 -7.44
N ASN A 159 -21.31 -10.82 -7.97
CA ASN A 159 -22.06 -9.98 -8.89
C ASN A 159 -22.06 -10.60 -10.30
N PRO A 160 -23.22 -10.61 -10.99
CA PRO A 160 -23.25 -10.95 -12.40
C PRO A 160 -22.40 -9.95 -13.20
N ASN A 161 -21.71 -10.45 -14.23
CA ASN A 161 -20.92 -9.66 -15.20
C ASN A 161 -19.70 -8.92 -14.63
N VAL A 162 -19.14 -9.38 -13.50
CA VAL A 162 -17.85 -8.85 -12.99
C VAL A 162 -16.79 -9.93 -13.09
N MET A 163 -15.69 -9.63 -13.79
CA MET A 163 -14.59 -10.59 -14.01
C MET A 163 -13.87 -10.96 -12.70
N PHE A 164 -13.63 -9.97 -11.83
CA PHE A 164 -12.97 -10.17 -10.55
C PHE A 164 -13.81 -9.62 -9.41
N ARG A 165 -14.14 -10.49 -8.46
CA ARG A 165 -14.97 -10.14 -7.29
C ARG A 165 -14.24 -9.12 -6.42
N THR A 166 -14.93 -8.07 -5.99
CA THR A 166 -14.35 -6.97 -5.22
C THR A 166 -15.44 -6.19 -4.49
N THR A 167 -15.06 -5.46 -3.45
CA THR A 167 -15.97 -4.51 -2.79
C THR A 167 -16.39 -3.38 -3.75
N PRO A 168 -17.70 -3.18 -4.01
CA PRO A 168 -18.17 -2.10 -4.87
C PRO A 168 -17.79 -0.71 -4.37
N PHE A 169 -17.35 0.15 -5.29
CA PHE A 169 -16.94 1.54 -4.99
C PHE A 169 -17.98 2.33 -4.19
N LYS A 170 -19.28 2.09 -4.40
CA LYS A 170 -20.35 2.78 -3.65
C LYS A 170 -20.22 2.65 -2.13
N TRP A 171 -19.61 1.56 -1.66
CA TRP A 171 -19.36 1.29 -0.24
C TRP A 171 -18.05 1.88 0.25
N LEU A 172 -17.14 2.25 -0.66
CA LEU A 172 -15.82 2.80 -0.35
C LEU A 172 -15.79 4.34 -0.42
N LYS A 173 -16.96 4.99 -0.57
CA LYS A 173 -17.06 6.46 -0.66
C LYS A 173 -16.48 7.17 0.56
N GLU A 174 -16.63 6.62 1.75
CA GLU A 174 -16.06 7.21 2.97
C GLU A 174 -14.52 7.18 2.97
N LEU A 175 -13.92 6.21 2.28
CA LEU A 175 -12.47 6.10 2.15
C LEU A 175 -11.92 6.99 1.03
N TYR A 176 -12.53 6.92 -0.16
CA TYR A 176 -12.04 7.61 -1.35
C TYR A 176 -12.53 9.05 -1.47
N GLY A 177 -13.67 9.38 -0.87
CA GLY A 177 -14.25 10.73 -0.86
C GLY A 177 -13.94 11.50 0.41
N PHE A 178 -12.95 11.08 1.20
CA PHE A 178 -12.54 11.79 2.41
C PHE A 178 -11.87 13.13 2.05
N ASP A 179 -12.24 14.19 2.76
CA ASP A 179 -11.66 15.52 2.61
C ASP A 179 -10.31 15.61 3.34
N TRP A 180 -9.26 15.23 2.64
CA TRP A 180 -7.89 15.19 3.15
C TRP A 180 -7.35 16.59 3.49
N GLN A 181 -7.77 17.61 2.74
CA GLN A 181 -7.30 18.99 2.86
C GLN A 181 -7.55 19.56 4.26
N THR A 182 -8.63 19.16 4.92
CA THR A 182 -8.96 19.63 6.27
C THR A 182 -8.12 18.99 7.38
N ARG A 183 -7.34 17.94 7.10
CA ARG A 183 -6.65 17.12 8.12
C ARG A 183 -5.16 16.89 7.86
N MET A 184 -4.69 17.14 6.66
CA MET A 184 -3.33 16.82 6.22
C MET A 184 -2.82 17.89 5.28
N SER A 185 -1.53 18.22 5.36
CA SER A 185 -0.92 19.19 4.44
C SER A 185 -1.21 18.84 2.98
N ASP A 186 -1.42 19.87 2.16
CA ASP A 186 -1.62 19.72 0.72
C ASP A 186 -0.35 19.28 -0.02
N ASP A 187 0.81 19.45 0.61
CA ASP A 187 2.10 18.99 0.08
C ASP A 187 2.27 17.47 0.16
N ILE A 188 1.47 16.78 0.98
CA ILE A 188 1.56 15.34 1.18
C ILE A 188 0.77 14.61 0.10
N GLY A 189 1.42 13.70 -0.63
CA GLY A 189 0.77 12.88 -1.63
C GLY A 189 -0.10 11.77 -1.02
N ILE A 190 -1.01 11.22 -1.81
CA ILE A 190 -1.94 10.16 -1.41
C ILE A 190 -1.88 9.04 -2.44
N ILE A 191 -1.59 7.84 -1.98
CA ILE A 191 -1.55 6.64 -2.81
C ILE A 191 -2.56 5.64 -2.25
N TYR A 192 -3.43 5.12 -3.12
CA TYR A 192 -4.28 3.98 -2.80
C TYR A 192 -3.68 2.72 -3.41
N VAL A 193 -3.55 1.69 -2.58
CA VAL A 193 -3.18 0.34 -2.99
C VAL A 193 -4.34 -0.59 -2.72
N HIS A 194 -4.71 -1.39 -3.72
CA HIS A 194 -5.80 -2.36 -3.60
C HIS A 194 -5.25 -3.77 -3.72
N ILE A 195 -5.30 -4.53 -2.63
CA ILE A 195 -4.94 -5.94 -2.60
C ILE A 195 -6.23 -6.74 -2.53
N ASN A 196 -6.60 -7.36 -3.64
CA ASN A 196 -7.86 -8.05 -3.80
C ASN A 196 -7.68 -9.57 -3.81
N GLN A 197 -8.37 -10.25 -2.89
CA GLN A 197 -8.59 -11.68 -2.92
C GLN A 197 -9.96 -11.97 -3.53
N PHE A 198 -9.99 -12.30 -4.83
CA PHE A 198 -11.22 -12.50 -5.58
C PHE A 198 -11.58 -13.98 -5.84
N THR A 199 -10.66 -14.90 -5.53
CA THR A 199 -10.87 -16.36 -5.53
C THR A 199 -10.68 -16.92 -4.12
N THR A 200 -11.16 -18.14 -3.88
CA THR A 200 -10.97 -18.82 -2.59
C THR A 200 -9.52 -19.21 -2.27
N ASN A 201 -8.57 -18.98 -3.17
CA ASN A 201 -7.15 -19.28 -3.01
C ASN A 201 -6.47 -18.24 -2.10
N HIS A 202 -5.35 -18.61 -1.49
CA HIS A 202 -4.54 -17.66 -0.70
C HIS A 202 -4.03 -16.50 -1.56
N ILE A 203 -3.91 -15.29 -0.99
CA ILE A 203 -3.40 -14.07 -1.67
C ILE A 203 -1.96 -14.20 -2.23
N ASN A 204 -1.24 -15.24 -1.82
CA ASN A 204 0.12 -15.53 -2.29
C ASN A 204 0.11 -16.26 -3.64
N GLN A 205 -0.98 -16.99 -3.91
CA GLN A 205 -1.17 -17.77 -5.12
C GLN A 205 -1.93 -16.94 -6.15
N THR A 206 -3.11 -16.44 -5.78
CA THR A 206 -3.98 -15.67 -6.68
C THR A 206 -4.31 -14.33 -6.03
N LYS A 207 -4.07 -13.23 -6.75
CA LYS A 207 -4.34 -11.88 -6.24
C LYS A 207 -4.56 -10.85 -7.33
N GLY A 208 -5.32 -9.83 -6.99
CA GLY A 208 -5.41 -8.58 -7.72
C GLY A 208 -4.62 -7.54 -6.96
N LEU A 209 -3.80 -6.77 -7.67
CA LEU A 209 -3.03 -5.67 -7.12
C LEU A 209 -3.33 -4.42 -7.94
N GLY A 210 -3.81 -3.37 -7.28
CA GLY A 210 -4.03 -2.07 -7.89
C GLY A 210 -3.23 -0.97 -7.20
N LEU A 211 -2.76 0.02 -7.96
CA LEU A 211 -2.14 1.22 -7.43
C LEU A 211 -2.71 2.46 -8.14
N ARG A 212 -3.07 3.47 -7.35
CA ARG A 212 -3.47 4.79 -7.84
C ARG A 212 -2.82 5.87 -7.01
N VAL A 213 -2.09 6.77 -7.64
CA VAL A 213 -1.76 8.07 -7.03
C VAL A 213 -2.98 8.97 -7.19
N GLU A 214 -3.59 9.35 -6.06
CA GLU A 214 -4.73 10.26 -6.04
C GLU A 214 -4.27 11.71 -5.98
N ARG A 215 -3.21 11.96 -5.22
CA ARG A 215 -2.58 13.27 -5.06
C ARG A 215 -1.07 13.09 -5.11
N GLU A 216 -0.41 13.84 -5.98
CA GLU A 216 1.06 13.87 -6.02
C GLU A 216 1.60 14.64 -4.81
N ALA A 217 2.74 14.19 -4.27
CA ALA A 217 3.43 14.94 -3.23
C ALA A 217 4.23 16.10 -3.82
N ILE A 218 4.22 17.24 -3.14
CA ILE A 218 5.00 18.41 -3.54
C ILE A 218 6.40 18.30 -2.93
N PRO A 219 7.47 18.42 -3.73
CA PRO A 219 8.83 18.33 -3.22
C PRO A 219 9.19 19.57 -2.39
N ILE A 220 9.77 19.34 -1.22
CA ILE A 220 10.35 20.35 -0.33
C ILE A 220 11.86 20.12 -0.17
N LEU A 221 12.60 21.14 0.25
CA LEU A 221 14.03 20.99 0.51
C LEU A 221 14.26 20.10 1.73
N GLN A 222 14.89 18.95 1.51
CA GLN A 222 15.28 18.06 2.60
C GLN A 222 16.49 18.62 3.36
N PRO A 223 16.46 18.67 4.71
CA PRO A 223 17.62 19.08 5.50
C PRO A 223 18.85 18.18 5.26
N GLU A 224 20.04 18.78 5.29
CA GLU A 224 21.30 18.04 5.15
C GLU A 224 21.45 16.98 6.26
N GLU A 225 21.01 17.28 7.48
CA GLU A 225 21.05 16.33 8.60
C GLU A 225 20.27 15.03 8.30
N LEU A 226 19.08 15.14 7.72
CA LEU A 226 18.28 13.97 7.33
C LEU A 226 18.96 13.20 6.19
N THR A 227 19.50 13.93 5.21
CA THR A 227 20.25 13.35 4.08
C THR A 227 21.44 12.51 4.57
N ASP A 228 22.20 13.02 5.53
CA ASP A 228 23.36 12.34 6.11
C ASP A 228 22.96 11.11 6.93
N LYS A 229 21.83 11.17 7.65
CA LYS A 229 21.28 10.01 8.35
C LYS A 229 20.90 8.89 7.38
N ILE A 230 20.26 9.24 6.25
CA ILE A 230 19.85 8.27 5.22
C ILE A 230 21.06 7.61 4.57
N LYS A 231 22.09 8.38 4.21
CA LYS A 231 23.34 7.83 3.65
C LYS A 231 23.99 6.79 4.56
N LYS A 232 23.91 6.99 5.88
CA LYS A 232 24.47 6.07 6.88
C LYS A 232 23.70 4.75 7.02
N LEU A 233 22.47 4.66 6.53
CA LEU A 233 21.68 3.42 6.57
C LEU A 233 22.15 2.39 5.53
N ASP A 234 22.84 2.84 4.48
CA ASP A 234 23.32 2.02 3.35
C ASP A 234 24.81 1.70 3.40
N SER A 235 25.55 2.33 4.34
CA SER A 235 26.99 2.13 4.55
C SER A 235 27.27 1.07 5.60
#